data_AF-A0A3D3BL25-F1
#
_entry.id   AF-A0A3D3BL25-F1
#
_cell.length_a   1.000
_cell.length_b   1.000
_cell.length_c   1.000
_cell.angle_alpha   90.00
_cell.angle_beta   90.00
_cell.angle_gamma   90.00
#
_symmetry.space_group_name_H-M   'P 1'
#
loop_
_entity.id
_entity.type
_entity.pdbx_description
1 polymer ?
#
loop_
_entity_poly.entity_id
_entity_poly.type
_entity_poly.pdbx_seq_one_letter_code
_entity_poly.pdbx_strand_id
1 'polypeptide(L)' 'MTISGLIINALKKGILDNGSVRIAFPGGRSAVSLMEELSYSELDWSAVHVTLVDERAVDHSQEASNARLVRSTLCINH' A
#
# COMPACT_ATOMS: atom_id res chain seq x y z
N MET A 1 10.89 -17.00 -1.71
CA MET A 1 9.52 -16.45 -1.73
C MET A 1 9.55 -15.21 -0.86
N THR A 2 9.39 -14.02 -1.43
CA THR A 2 9.44 -12.74 -0.71
C THR A 2 8.06 -12.41 -0.13
N ILE A 3 8.03 -11.57 0.90
CA ILE A 3 6.76 -11.11 1.49
C ILE A 3 5.95 -10.27 0.46
N SER A 4 6.62 -9.48 -0.36
CA SER A 4 6.04 -8.73 -1.48
C SER A 4 5.35 -9.66 -2.48
N GLY A 5 6.01 -10.75 -2.90
CA GLY A 5 5.44 -11.72 -3.83
C GLY A 5 4.21 -12.43 -3.28
N LEU A 6 4.20 -12.73 -1.98
CA LEU A 6 3.02 -13.28 -1.30
C LEU A 6 1.86 -12.29 -1.31
N ILE A 7 2.11 -11.01 -0.99
CA ILE A 7 1.10 -9.96 -1.00
C ILE A 7 0.55 -9.74 -2.40
N ILE A 8 1.41 -9.62 -3.42
CA ILE A 8 1.01 -9.43 -4.82
C ILE A 8 0.09 -10.58 -5.27
N ASN A 9 0.45 -11.82 -4.97
CA ASN A 9 -0.38 -12.98 -5.34
C ASN A 9 -1.74 -12.96 -4.63
N ALA A 10 -1.78 -12.57 -3.36
CA ALA A 10 -3.03 -12.42 -2.61
C ALA A 10 -3.92 -11.31 -3.20
N LEU A 11 -3.32 -10.16 -3.56
CA LEU A 11 -4.03 -9.04 -4.18
C LEU A 11 -4.58 -9.44 -5.56
N LYS A 12 -3.75 -10.05 -6.41
CA LYS A 12 -4.17 -10.55 -7.74
C LYS A 12 -5.35 -11.52 -7.61
N LYS A 13 -5.25 -12.47 -6.68
CA LYS A 13 -6.34 -13.42 -6.43
C LYS A 13 -7.61 -12.72 -5.97
N GLY A 14 -7.51 -11.79 -5.02
CA GLY A 14 -8.68 -11.08 -4.51
C GLY A 14 -9.35 -10.19 -5.56
N ILE A 15 -8.57 -9.57 -6.47
CA ILE A 15 -9.10 -8.81 -7.60
C ILE A 15 -9.84 -9.73 -8.57
N LEU A 16 -9.26 -10.88 -8.92
CA LEU A 16 -9.90 -11.88 -9.77
C LEU A 16 -11.24 -12.37 -9.19
N ASP A 17 -11.28 -12.60 -7.88
CA ASP A 17 -12.47 -13.18 -7.23
C ASP A 17 -13.57 -12.14 -6.98
N ASN A 18 -13.23 -10.87 -6.71
CA ASN A 18 -14.17 -9.86 -6.19
C ASN A 18 -14.26 -8.56 -7.02
N GLY A 19 -13.42 -8.41 -8.05
CA GLY A 19 -13.28 -7.17 -8.82
C GLY A 19 -12.44 -6.09 -8.13
N SER A 20 -12.38 -6.05 -6.80
CA SER A 20 -11.49 -5.14 -6.05
C SER A 20 -11.07 -5.71 -4.69
N VAL A 21 -10.01 -5.14 -4.11
CA VAL A 21 -9.44 -5.55 -2.83
C VAL A 21 -9.12 -4.35 -1.95
N ARG A 22 -8.98 -4.60 -0.64
CA ARG A 22 -8.54 -3.59 0.34
C ARG A 22 -7.28 -4.05 1.03
N ILE A 23 -6.33 -3.15 1.20
CA ILE A 23 -5.08 -3.39 1.96
C ILE A 23 -4.84 -2.22 2.90
N ALA A 24 -4.42 -2.51 4.13
CA ALA A 24 -4.06 -1.52 5.13
C ALA A 24 -2.56 -1.54 5.38
N PHE A 25 -1.91 -0.37 5.36
CA PHE A 25 -0.50 -0.24 5.72
C PHE A 25 -0.33 0.38 7.11
N PRO A 26 0.60 -0.11 7.93
CA PRO A 26 1.03 0.60 9.12
C PRO A 26 1.92 1.78 8.74
N GLY A 27 2.06 2.73 9.67
CA GLY A 27 3.10 3.74 9.58
C GLY A 27 4.52 3.21 9.76
N GLY A 28 5.47 4.14 9.74
CA GLY A 28 6.85 3.90 10.16
C GLY A 28 7.78 3.33 9.09
N ARG A 29 9.08 3.34 9.39
CA ARG A 29 10.16 3.06 8.43
C ARG A 29 10.19 1.60 7.96
N SER A 30 9.75 0.66 8.80
CA SER A 30 9.79 -0.78 8.50
C SER A 30 8.87 -1.16 7.33
N ALA A 31 7.81 -0.39 7.08
CA ALA A 31 6.89 -0.64 5.97
C ALA A 31 7.32 0.03 4.65
N VAL A 32 8.27 0.97 4.70
CA VAL A 32 8.68 1.77 3.53
C VAL A 32 9.26 0.90 2.44
N SER A 33 10.26 0.06 2.73
CA SER A 33 10.88 -0.79 1.72
C SER A 33 9.90 -1.76 1.06
N LEU A 34 8.90 -2.23 1.83
CA LEU A 34 7.83 -3.07 1.27
C LEU A 34 6.90 -2.27 0.35
N MET A 35 6.48 -1.07 0.76
CA MET A 35 5.64 -0.20 -0.08
C MET A 35 6.36 0.21 -1.37
N GLU A 36 7.65 0.53 -1.28
CA GLU A 36 8.48 0.83 -2.45
C GLU A 36 8.56 -0.38 -3.39
N GLU A 37 8.82 -1.58 -2.88
CA GLU A 37 8.85 -2.80 -3.70
C GLU A 37 7.50 -3.08 -4.35
N LEU A 38 6.40 -2.94 -3.60
CA LEU A 38 5.04 -3.08 -4.14
C LEU A 38 4.73 -2.03 -5.20
N SER A 39 5.26 -0.80 -5.08
CA SER A 39 5.04 0.26 -6.07
C SER A 39 5.56 -0.11 -7.47
N TYR A 40 6.52 -1.02 -7.58
CA TYR A 40 7.02 -1.50 -8.88
C TYR A 40 6.27 -2.72 -9.41
N SER A 41 5.25 -3.21 -8.69
CA SER A 41 4.54 -4.43 -9.08
C SER A 41 3.51 -4.18 -10.18
N GLU A 42 3.47 -5.12 -11.13
CA GLU A 42 2.46 -5.18 -12.18
C GLU A 42 1.15 -5.74 -11.59
N LEU A 43 0.33 -4.81 -11.09
CA LEU A 43 -0.97 -5.03 -10.47
C LEU A 43 -1.95 -3.96 -11.01
N ASP A 44 -3.23 -4.31 -11.12
CA ASP A 44 -4.26 -3.31 -11.43
C ASP A 44 -4.56 -2.47 -10.18
N TRP A 45 -3.80 -1.40 -10.00
CA TRP A 45 -3.93 -0.50 -8.84
C TRP A 45 -5.26 0.24 -8.80
N SER A 46 -5.98 0.35 -9.91
CA SER A 46 -7.34 0.92 -9.92
C SER A 46 -8.34 0.07 -9.14
N ALA A 47 -8.07 -1.23 -9.00
CA ALA A 47 -8.85 -2.20 -8.23
C ALA A 47 -8.37 -2.39 -6.78
N VAL A 48 -7.37 -1.64 -6.33
CA VAL A 48 -6.79 -1.76 -4.98
C VAL A 48 -7.09 -0.51 -4.15
N HIS A 49 -7.87 -0.69 -3.09
CA HIS A 49 -8.18 0.37 -2.15
C HIS A 49 -7.22 0.31 -0.96
N VAL A 50 -6.42 1.36 -0.79
CA VAL A 50 -5.43 1.45 0.28
C VAL A 50 -5.99 2.23 1.46
N THR A 51 -5.78 1.73 2.66
CA THR A 51 -6.09 2.42 3.92
C THR A 51 -4.94 2.29 4.92
N LEU A 52 -5.11 2.84 6.12
CA LEU A 52 -4.11 2.86 7.18
C LEU A 52 -4.58 1.99 8.34
N VAL A 53 -3.66 1.26 8.96
CA VAL A 53 -3.93 0.54 10.21
C VAL A 53 -4.17 1.53 11.35
N ASP A 54 -3.35 2.59 11.39
CA ASP A 54 -3.39 3.68 12.35
C ASP A 54 -3.01 5.00 11.68
N GLU A 55 -3.39 6.13 12.27
CA GLU A 55 -3.02 7.47 11.81
C GLU A 55 -2.79 8.40 13.00
N ARG A 56 -1.89 9.36 12.81
CA ARG A 56 -1.59 10.44 13.75
C ARG A 56 -2.64 11.52 13.55
N ALA A 57 -3.13 12.11 14.64
CA ALA A 57 -4.10 13.22 14.58
C ALA A 57 -3.42 14.54 14.16
N VAL A 58 -2.91 14.59 12.93
CA VAL A 58 -2.22 15.72 12.29
C VAL A 58 -2.78 15.93 10.88
N ASP A 59 -2.51 17.11 10.31
CA ASP A 59 -2.86 17.36 8.91
C ASP A 59 -2.15 16.39 7.97
N HIS A 60 -2.85 15.95 6.91
CA HIS A 60 -2.35 14.93 6.00
C HIS A 60 -1.08 15.32 5.24
N SER A 61 -0.74 16.61 5.14
CA SER A 61 0.49 17.12 4.51
C SER A 61 1.71 17.10 5.44
N GLN A 62 1.51 16.90 6.74
CA GLN A 62 2.59 16.90 7.73
C GLN A 62 3.51 15.69 7.58
N GLU A 63 4.79 15.85 7.92
CA GLU A 63 5.77 14.76 7.83
C GLU A 63 5.37 13.54 8.68
N ALA A 64 4.72 13.77 9.82
CA ALA A 64 4.24 12.73 10.73
C ALA A 64 2.99 11.99 10.24
N SER A 65 2.37 12.39 9.13
CA SER A 65 1.16 11.75 8.58
C SER A 65 1.50 10.38 7.95
N ASN A 66 0.81 9.33 8.38
CA ASN A 66 0.92 8.01 7.74
C ASN A 66 0.32 8.04 6.32
N ALA A 67 -0.74 8.82 6.10
CA ALA A 67 -1.31 9.03 4.77
C ALA A 67 -0.29 9.66 3.81
N ARG A 68 0.52 10.61 4.29
CA ARG A 68 1.61 11.19 3.49
C ARG A 68 2.64 10.13 3.15
N LEU A 69 3.07 9.35 4.14
CA LEU A 69 4.06 8.29 3.96
C LEU A 69 3.63 7.29 2.88
N VAL A 70 2.40 6.79 2.96
CA VAL A 70 1.87 5.84 1.97
C VAL A 70 1.83 6.47 0.57
N ARG A 71 1.32 7.69 0.43
CA ARG A 71 1.25 8.39 -0.86
C ARG A 71 2.64 8.60 -1.48
N SER A 72 3.63 8.95 -0.66
CA SER A 72 4.99 9.22 -1.14
C SER A 72 5.86 7.98 -1.37
N THR A 73 5.38 6.79 -1.01
CA THR A 73 6.18 5.54 -1.12
C THR A 73 5.50 4.50 -2.00
N LEU A 74 4.20 4.29 -1.84
CA LEU A 74 3.43 3.32 -2.64
C LEU A 74 2.92 3.94 -3.94
N CYS A 75 2.37 5.16 -3.90
CA CYS A 75 1.67 5.77 -5.03
C CYS A 75 2.59 6.58 -5.96
N ILE A 76 3.76 6.03 -6.32
CA ILE A 76 4.80 6.77 -7.07
C ILE A 76 5.02 6.26 -8.51
N ASN A 77 4.51 5.07 -8.86
CA ASN A 77 4.76 4.40 -10.14
C ASN A 77 3.45 3.88 -10.80
N HIS A 78 2.30 4.41 -10.39
CA HIS A 78 0.97 3.90 -10.76
C HIS A 78 0.15 4.95 -11.50
#